data_AF-A0A8T3KND7-F1
#
_entry.id   AF-A0A8T3KND7-F1
#
_cell.length_a   1.000
_cell.length_b   1.000
_cell.length_c   1.000
_cell.angle_alpha   90.00
_cell.angle_beta   90.00
_cell.angle_gamma   90.00
#
_symmetry.space_group_name_H-M   'P 1'
#
loop_
_entity.id
_entity.type
_entity.pdbx_description
1 polymer ?
#
loop_
_entity_poly.entity_id
_entity_poly.type
_entity_poly.pdbx_seq_one_letter_code
_entity_poly.pdbx_strand_id
1 'polypeptide(L)'
;MDKSISKLYLLNLDPLLSIIQPLYSNTGCPAKNQPGIIRSLILMLDQKHHGITSWAEKVAGDRLLCAICGFHYGDAPSASSYYDFIKRLWKTPHKIHVARTKKLRPFKAKPRKKLKAGQKMYKNSLLPVTVPRFIPVPPITVQRSVIAKNMVSTTASAQDVIPTRMPDGVGIATGNSGSIAITFLTSLLPTVLL
;
A
#
# COMPACT_ATOMS: atom_id res chain seq x y z
N MET A 1 -13.10 22.92 7.38
CA MET A 1 -11.83 22.28 7.81
C MET A 1 -12.10 20.95 8.52
N ASP A 2 -13.29 20.81 9.10
CA ASP A 2 -13.69 19.75 10.02
C ASP A 2 -13.63 18.35 9.38
N LYS A 3 -14.03 18.24 8.11
CA LYS A 3 -13.91 16.98 7.35
C LYS A 3 -12.46 16.48 7.24
N SER A 4 -11.50 17.38 7.07
CA SER A 4 -10.07 17.03 6.99
C SER A 4 -9.54 16.55 8.33
N ILE A 5 -9.99 17.20 9.40
CA ILE A 5 -9.60 16.89 10.77
C ILE A 5 -10.12 15.50 11.17
N SER A 6 -11.41 15.20 10.92
CA SER A 6 -11.99 13.89 11.22
C SER A 6 -11.30 12.76 10.46
N LYS A 7 -10.95 12.96 9.18
CA LYS A 7 -10.16 11.99 8.41
C LYS A 7 -8.80 11.73 9.03
N LEU A 8 -8.11 12.79 9.48
CA LEU A 8 -6.78 12.67 10.07
C LEU A 8 -6.81 11.86 11.37
N TYR A 9 -7.79 12.13 12.23
CA TYR A 9 -7.98 11.35 13.47
C TYR A 9 -8.32 9.89 13.21
N LEU A 10 -9.17 9.62 12.19
CA LEU A 10 -9.49 8.25 11.79
C LEU A 10 -8.27 7.48 11.25
N LEU A 11 -7.34 8.18 10.59
CA LEU A 11 -6.17 7.58 9.95
C LEU A 11 -5.07 7.14 10.94
N ASN A 12 -5.22 7.39 12.25
CA ASN A 12 -4.26 7.14 13.33
C ASN A 12 -2.85 6.68 12.88
N LEU A 13 -1.91 7.62 12.83
CA LEU A 13 -0.55 7.39 12.34
C LEU A 13 0.46 7.04 13.45
N ASP A 14 0.02 6.79 14.69
CA ASP A 14 0.92 6.39 15.77
C ASP A 14 1.71 5.10 15.48
N PRO A 15 1.13 4.05 14.85
CA PRO A 15 1.86 2.85 14.50
C PRO A 15 3.03 3.09 13.53
N LEU A 16 2.99 4.18 12.74
CA LEU A 16 4.07 4.50 11.80
C LEU A 16 5.40 4.82 12.48
N LEU A 17 5.39 5.19 13.77
CA LEU A 17 6.63 5.50 14.48
C LEU A 17 7.61 4.32 14.44
N SER A 18 7.11 3.09 14.60
CA SER A 18 7.92 1.87 14.56
C SER A 18 8.57 1.62 13.19
N ILE A 19 7.87 2.00 12.11
CA ILE A 19 8.35 1.85 10.72
C ILE A 19 9.38 2.94 10.38
N ILE A 20 9.22 4.13 10.95
CA ILE A 20 10.05 5.31 10.67
C ILE A 20 11.33 5.30 11.52
N GLN A 21 11.27 4.77 12.74
CA GLN A 21 12.41 4.67 13.66
C GLN A 21 13.71 4.15 12.99
N PRO A 22 13.71 3.06 12.20
CA PRO A 22 14.93 2.58 11.54
C PRO A 22 15.50 3.49 10.44
N LEU A 23 14.79 4.54 10.01
CA LEU A 23 15.31 5.54 9.07
C LEU A 23 16.22 6.58 9.76
N TYR A 24 16.25 6.58 11.09
CA TYR A 24 17.06 7.47 11.90
C TYR A 24 18.19 6.68 12.56
N SER A 25 19.35 7.32 12.67
CA SER A 25 20.44 6.78 13.47
C SER A 25 20.08 6.83 14.94
N ASN A 26 20.51 5.82 15.70
CA ASN A 26 20.34 5.81 17.15
C ASN A 26 21.26 6.82 17.86
N THR A 27 22.27 7.34 17.13
CA THR A 27 23.27 8.29 17.62
C THR A 27 23.02 9.67 17.00
N GLY A 28 23.07 10.72 17.82
CA GLY A 28 22.94 12.12 17.40
C GLY A 28 21.70 12.82 17.97
N CYS A 29 21.32 13.95 17.36
CA CYS A 29 20.14 14.71 17.76
C CYS A 29 18.87 13.88 17.46
N PRO A 30 18.01 13.62 18.46
CA PRO A 30 16.81 12.83 18.26
C PRO A 30 15.84 13.54 17.32
N ALA A 31 15.18 12.74 16.49
CA ALA A 31 14.19 13.22 15.57
C ALA A 31 12.91 13.59 16.36
N LYS A 32 12.54 14.88 16.38
CA LYS A 32 11.37 15.40 17.10
C LYS A 32 10.10 15.29 16.23
N ASN A 33 9.06 14.64 16.77
CA ASN A 33 7.69 14.67 16.24
C ASN A 33 7.51 14.20 14.77
N GLN A 34 8.29 13.21 14.34
CA GLN A 34 8.22 12.58 13.01
C GLN A 34 6.82 12.18 12.54
N PRO A 35 5.98 11.48 13.34
CA PRO A 35 4.62 11.15 12.89
C PRO A 35 3.76 12.40 12.65
N GLY A 36 4.06 13.52 13.34
CA GLY A 36 3.41 14.81 13.11
C GLY A 36 3.76 15.42 11.75
N ILE A 37 4.98 15.19 11.24
CA ILE A 37 5.37 15.64 9.88
C ILE A 37 4.54 14.90 8.82
N ILE A 38 4.23 13.62 9.03
CA ILE A 38 3.34 12.88 8.12
C ILE A 38 1.91 13.41 8.21
N ARG A 39 1.38 13.61 9.42
CA ARG A 39 0.05 14.19 9.63
C ARG A 39 -0.11 15.51 8.90
N SER A 40 0.86 16.42 9.07
CA SER A 40 0.87 17.73 8.41
C SER A 40 0.96 17.62 6.89
N LEU A 41 1.74 16.69 6.34
CA LEU A 41 1.79 16.46 4.88
C LEU A 41 0.46 15.94 4.31
N ILE A 42 -0.22 15.03 5.02
CA ILE A 42 -1.54 14.54 4.59
C ILE A 42 -2.57 15.65 4.65
N LEU A 43 -2.53 16.46 5.70
CA LEU A 43 -3.41 17.62 5.86
C LEU A 43 -3.17 18.66 4.75
N MET A 44 -1.90 18.89 4.38
CA MET A 44 -1.51 19.75 3.26
C MET A 44 -2.18 19.27 1.95
N LEU A 45 -2.15 17.96 1.69
CA LEU A 45 -2.75 17.36 0.49
C LEU A 45 -4.29 17.47 0.50
N ASP A 46 -4.94 17.24 1.64
CA ASP A 46 -6.40 17.36 1.74
C ASP A 46 -6.88 18.81 1.55
N GLN A 47 -6.07 19.79 1.97
CA GLN A 47 -6.29 21.22 1.73
C GLN A 47 -5.86 21.70 0.34
N LYS A 48 -5.32 20.82 -0.52
CA LYS A 48 -4.82 21.15 -1.87
C LYS A 48 -3.72 22.22 -1.88
N HIS A 49 -2.89 22.26 -0.83
CA HIS A 49 -1.69 23.09 -0.82
C HIS A 49 -0.53 22.35 -1.50
N HIS A 50 0.24 23.05 -2.33
CA HIS A 50 1.31 22.45 -3.15
C HIS A 50 2.73 22.92 -2.76
N GLY A 51 2.84 23.97 -1.93
CA GLY A 51 4.14 24.49 -1.47
C GLY A 51 4.44 24.04 -0.05
N ILE A 52 5.53 23.28 0.14
CA ILE A 52 5.96 22.82 1.47
C ILE A 52 6.47 23.98 2.32
N THR A 53 7.16 24.95 1.70
CA THR A 53 7.69 26.14 2.40
C THR A 53 6.57 27.00 2.97
N SER A 54 5.61 27.38 2.13
CA SER A 54 4.44 28.15 2.57
C SER A 54 3.54 27.37 3.52
N TRP A 55 3.47 26.04 3.37
CA TRP A 55 2.76 25.18 4.31
C TRP A 55 3.42 25.17 5.70
N ALA A 56 4.75 25.07 5.78
CA ALA A 56 5.47 25.07 7.04
C ALA A 56 5.26 26.40 7.80
N GLU A 57 5.31 27.53 7.10
CA GLU A 57 5.01 28.85 7.67
C GLU A 57 3.57 28.93 8.18
N LYS A 58 2.59 28.43 7.40
CA LYS A 58 1.19 28.37 7.81
C LYS A 58 0.98 27.54 9.08
N VAL A 59 1.57 26.35 9.15
CA VAL A 59 1.48 25.47 10.33
C VAL A 59 2.12 26.13 11.55
N ALA A 60 3.25 26.83 11.38
CA ALA A 60 3.92 27.54 12.46
C ALA A 60 3.11 28.73 12.99
N GLY A 61 2.34 29.41 12.13
CA GLY A 61 1.46 30.51 12.53
C GLY A 61 0.15 30.08 13.21
N ASP A 62 -0.39 28.92 12.84
CA ASP A 62 -1.69 28.45 13.31
C ASP A 62 -1.58 27.45 14.47
N ARG A 63 -1.96 27.87 15.68
CA ARG A 63 -1.99 27.00 16.87
C ARG A 63 -2.88 25.77 16.69
N LEU A 64 -3.99 25.90 15.97
CA LEU A 64 -4.91 24.79 15.68
C LEU A 64 -4.24 23.75 14.77
N LEU A 65 -3.54 24.18 13.72
CA LEU A 65 -2.81 23.27 12.82
C LEU A 65 -1.68 22.54 13.57
N CYS A 66 -0.96 23.24 14.42
CA CYS A 66 0.05 22.64 15.31
C CYS A 66 -0.58 21.52 16.17
N ALA A 67 -1.68 21.81 16.87
CA ALA A 67 -2.34 20.86 17.76
C ALA A 67 -2.84 19.61 17.00
N ILE A 68 -3.47 19.79 15.84
CA ILE A 68 -3.96 18.69 14.99
C ILE A 68 -2.81 17.79 14.52
N CYS A 69 -1.65 18.37 14.22
CA CYS A 69 -0.48 17.60 13.78
C CYS A 69 0.29 16.97 14.95
N GLY A 70 0.00 17.36 16.20
CA GLY A 70 0.74 16.92 17.38
C GLY A 70 2.05 17.69 17.62
N PHE A 71 2.12 18.94 17.16
CA PHE A 71 3.23 19.85 17.44
C PHE A 71 2.91 20.77 18.61
N HIS A 72 3.94 21.09 19.41
CA HIS A 72 3.84 22.14 20.41
C HIS A 72 3.95 23.51 19.72
N TYR A 73 3.21 24.51 20.24
CA TYR A 73 3.20 25.84 19.65
C TYR A 73 4.56 26.51 19.84
N GLY A 74 5.18 26.98 18.76
CA GLY A 74 6.55 27.49 18.74
C GLY A 74 7.61 26.43 18.39
N ASP A 75 7.28 25.15 18.48
CA ASP A 75 8.16 24.02 18.09
C ASP A 75 7.72 23.38 16.76
N ALA A 76 7.05 24.15 15.90
CA ALA A 76 6.61 23.68 14.59
C ALA A 76 7.83 23.37 13.69
N PRO A 77 7.78 22.31 12.88
CA PRO A 77 8.87 21.97 11.98
C PRO A 77 9.07 23.06 10.92
N SER A 78 10.33 23.42 10.69
CA SER A 78 10.72 24.29 9.58
C SER A 78 10.56 23.57 8.23
N ALA A 79 10.52 24.33 7.14
CA ALA A 79 10.45 23.77 5.78
C ALA A 79 11.58 22.74 5.51
N SER A 80 12.79 22.99 6.02
CA SER A 80 13.93 22.08 5.90
C SER A 80 13.65 20.71 6.54
N SER A 81 12.99 20.68 7.70
CA SER A 81 12.64 19.43 8.38
C SER A 81 11.69 18.55 7.56
N TYR A 82 10.75 19.15 6.81
CA TYR A 82 9.89 18.41 5.87
C TYR A 82 10.72 17.78 4.75
N TYR A 83 11.64 18.54 4.14
CA TYR A 83 12.48 18.02 3.06
C TYR A 83 13.44 16.94 3.56
N ASP A 84 14.02 17.09 4.74
CA ASP A 84 14.86 16.07 5.36
C ASP A 84 14.08 14.79 5.64
N PHE A 85 12.83 14.90 6.12
CA PHE A 85 11.95 13.76 6.31
C PHE A 85 11.66 13.03 4.99
N ILE A 86 11.25 13.76 3.94
CA ILE A 86 10.96 13.17 2.62
C ILE A 86 12.22 12.51 2.03
N LYS A 87 13.38 13.16 2.18
CA LYS A 87 14.68 12.64 1.72
C LYS A 87 15.05 11.33 2.42
N ARG A 88 14.78 11.21 3.72
CA ARG A 88 15.03 9.97 4.50
C ARG A 88 14.07 8.86 4.13
N LEU A 89 12.82 9.18 3.82
CA LEU A 89 11.83 8.21 3.34
C LEU A 89 12.23 7.61 1.98
N TRP A 90 12.89 8.41 1.14
CA TRP A 90 13.41 7.97 -0.13
C TRP A 90 14.73 7.19 0.04
N LYS A 91 14.65 5.91 0.47
CA LYS A 91 15.78 4.97 0.72
C LYS A 91 16.65 4.62 -0.52
N THR A 92 16.64 5.45 -1.56
CA THR A 92 17.50 5.27 -2.73
C THR A 92 18.92 5.77 -2.41
N PRO A 93 19.98 5.04 -2.78
CA PRO A 93 21.34 5.52 -2.60
C PRO A 93 21.56 6.85 -3.33
N HIS A 94 22.26 7.78 -2.69
CA HIS A 94 22.47 9.14 -3.19
C HIS A 94 23.00 9.17 -4.64
N LYS A 95 23.88 8.22 -4.99
CA LYS A 95 24.42 8.05 -6.35
C LYS A 95 23.32 7.88 -7.41
N ILE A 96 22.31 7.06 -7.15
CA ILE A 96 21.21 6.80 -8.09
C ILE A 96 20.28 8.01 -8.17
N HIS A 97 20.05 8.70 -7.04
CA HIS A 97 19.28 9.94 -7.04
C HIS A 97 19.96 11.01 -7.89
N VAL A 98 21.26 11.25 -7.69
CA VAL A 98 22.05 12.20 -8.48
C VAL A 98 22.09 11.80 -9.96
N ALA A 99 22.29 10.52 -10.27
CA ALA A 99 22.27 10.02 -11.64
C ALA A 99 20.92 10.26 -12.33
N ARG A 100 19.79 10.08 -11.63
CA ARG A 100 18.46 10.42 -12.16
C ARG A 100 18.29 11.91 -12.38
N THR A 101 18.70 12.74 -11.42
CA THR A 101 18.54 14.20 -11.50
C THR A 101 19.40 14.80 -12.60
N LYS A 102 20.63 14.29 -12.78
CA LYS A 102 21.57 14.73 -13.83
C LYS A 102 21.29 14.09 -15.20
N LYS A 103 20.36 13.14 -15.31
CA LYS A 103 20.04 12.49 -16.58
C LYS A 103 19.40 13.50 -17.53
N LEU A 104 20.15 13.86 -18.58
CA LEU A 104 19.64 14.68 -19.68
C LEU A 104 18.44 13.95 -20.31
N ARG A 105 17.28 14.60 -20.27
CA ARG A 105 16.12 14.10 -21.02
C ARG A 105 16.40 14.34 -22.49
N PRO A 106 16.27 13.32 -23.37
CA PRO A 106 16.47 13.53 -24.78
C PRO A 106 15.46 14.58 -25.26
N PHE A 107 15.95 15.59 -25.97
CA PHE A 107 15.09 16.60 -26.57
C PHE A 107 14.21 15.90 -27.61
N LYS A 108 12.90 15.90 -27.38
CA LYS A 108 11.91 15.45 -28.37
C LYS A 108 11.40 16.69 -29.09
N ALA A 109 11.78 16.84 -30.36
CA ALA A 109 11.26 17.89 -31.21
C ALA A 109 9.72 17.82 -31.24
N LYS A 110 9.08 18.99 -31.23
CA LYS A 110 7.63 19.06 -31.42
C LYS A 110 7.30 18.45 -32.79
N PRO A 111 6.27 17.58 -32.89
CA PRO A 111 5.87 17.00 -34.16
C PRO A 111 5.48 18.11 -35.14
N ARG A 112 6.03 18.06 -36.36
CA ARG A 112 5.80 19.08 -37.40
C ARG A 112 4.41 19.00 -38.05
N LYS A 113 3.72 17.86 -37.91
CA LYS A 113 2.42 17.63 -38.53
C LYS A 113 1.32 18.37 -37.76
N LYS A 114 0.72 19.38 -38.39
CA LYS A 114 -0.46 20.09 -37.87
C LYS A 114 -1.67 19.14 -37.96
N LEU A 115 -2.13 18.64 -36.82
CA LEU A 115 -3.36 17.86 -36.73
C LEU A 115 -4.58 18.80 -36.75
N LYS A 116 -5.70 18.32 -37.31
CA LYS A 116 -6.98 19.06 -37.23
C LYS A 116 -7.48 19.06 -35.78
N ALA A 117 -8.28 20.06 -35.41
CA ALA A 117 -8.87 20.14 -34.07
C ALA A 117 -9.61 18.83 -33.73
N GLY A 118 -9.33 18.28 -32.54
CA GLY A 118 -9.90 17.01 -32.07
C GLY A 118 -9.13 15.74 -32.45
N GLN A 119 -8.11 15.80 -33.30
CA GLN A 119 -7.30 14.62 -33.64
C GLN A 119 -6.10 14.44 -32.70
N LYS A 120 -6.04 13.29 -32.01
CA LYS A 120 -4.89 12.89 -31.19
C LYS A 120 -3.76 12.35 -32.07
N MET A 121 -2.52 12.64 -31.70
CA MET A 121 -1.34 12.08 -32.36
C MET A 121 -1.22 10.57 -32.04
N TYR A 122 -1.33 9.70 -33.05
CA TYR A 122 -0.96 8.29 -32.90
C TYR A 122 0.58 8.20 -32.91
N LYS A 123 1.17 7.58 -31.89
CA LYS A 123 2.60 7.25 -31.89
C LYS A 123 2.77 5.95 -32.66
N ASN A 124 3.14 6.07 -33.92
CA ASN A 124 3.54 4.94 -34.74
C ASN A 124 4.92 4.45 -34.30
N SER A 125 4.94 3.59 -33.28
CA SER A 125 6.03 2.65 -33.02
C SER A 125 5.54 1.26 -33.36
N LEU A 126 5.91 0.80 -34.56
CA LEU A 126 5.95 -0.58 -35.06
C LEU A 126 4.69 -1.46 -34.83
N LEU A 127 4.04 -1.79 -35.95
CA LEU A 127 2.90 -2.69 -36.14
C LEU A 127 1.54 -2.21 -35.58
N PRO A 128 0.45 -2.37 -36.34
CA PRO A 128 -0.88 -2.09 -35.83
C PRO A 128 -1.25 -3.19 -34.84
N VAL A 129 -1.01 -2.97 -33.55
CA VAL A 129 -1.77 -3.70 -32.54
C VAL A 129 -3.17 -3.10 -32.58
N THR A 130 -4.03 -3.70 -33.40
CA THR A 130 -5.48 -3.55 -33.28
C THR A 130 -5.86 -4.10 -31.92
N VAL A 131 -5.79 -3.26 -30.87
CA VAL A 131 -6.49 -3.57 -29.64
C VAL A 131 -7.98 -3.47 -29.97
N PRO A 132 -8.76 -4.56 -29.91
CA PRO A 132 -10.19 -4.46 -30.12
C PRO A 132 -10.73 -3.44 -29.12
N ARG A 133 -11.40 -2.42 -29.66
CA ARG A 133 -12.18 -1.48 -28.87
C ARG A 133 -13.12 -2.34 -28.03
N PHE A 134 -13.04 -2.19 -26.70
CA PHE A 134 -13.89 -2.86 -25.72
C PHE A 134 -15.32 -2.94 -26.29
N ILE A 135 -15.75 -4.15 -26.69
CA ILE A 135 -17.13 -4.36 -27.11
C ILE A 135 -17.95 -4.07 -25.84
N PRO A 136 -18.94 -3.15 -25.88
CA PRO A 136 -19.81 -2.99 -24.73
C PRO A 136 -20.44 -4.34 -24.44
N VAL A 137 -20.16 -4.89 -23.25
CA VAL A 137 -20.74 -6.15 -22.80
C VAL A 137 -22.25 -5.96 -22.84
N PRO A 138 -23.01 -6.77 -23.62
CA PRO A 138 -24.46 -6.66 -23.60
C PRO A 138 -24.96 -6.94 -22.18
N PRO A 139 -25.99 -6.22 -21.71
CA PRO A 139 -26.57 -6.46 -20.40
C PRO A 139 -26.99 -7.92 -20.28
N ILE A 140 -26.72 -8.52 -19.11
CA ILE A 140 -27.06 -9.90 -18.75
C ILE A 140 -28.58 -10.02 -18.67
N THR A 141 -29.21 -10.14 -19.82
CA THR A 141 -30.59 -10.60 -19.93
C THR A 141 -30.58 -11.63 -21.04
N VAL A 142 -31.13 -12.80 -20.74
CA VAL A 142 -31.28 -13.98 -21.62
C VAL A 142 -30.10 -14.95 -21.62
N GLN A 143 -29.86 -15.60 -20.47
CA GLN A 143 -29.36 -16.97 -20.40
C GLN A 143 -30.29 -17.86 -19.55
N ARG A 144 -31.61 -17.69 -19.70
CA ARG A 144 -32.61 -18.56 -19.07
C ARG A 144 -33.09 -19.69 -19.99
N SER A 145 -32.83 -19.60 -21.29
CA SER A 145 -33.29 -20.58 -22.28
C SER A 145 -32.29 -21.70 -22.60
N VAL A 146 -31.01 -21.57 -22.21
CA VAL A 146 -30.00 -22.62 -22.40
C VAL A 146 -30.00 -23.62 -21.23
N ILE A 147 -30.30 -23.17 -20.01
CA ILE A 147 -30.39 -24.05 -18.84
C ILE A 147 -31.61 -24.98 -18.92
N ALA A 148 -32.68 -24.58 -19.60
CA ALA A 148 -33.86 -25.42 -19.82
C ALA A 148 -33.68 -26.52 -20.88
N LYS A 149 -32.70 -26.38 -21.81
CA LYS A 149 -32.45 -27.40 -22.84
C LYS A 149 -31.57 -28.55 -22.35
N ASN A 150 -30.86 -28.36 -21.25
CA ASN A 150 -30.01 -29.39 -20.65
C ASN A 150 -30.72 -30.18 -19.54
N MET A 151 -32.00 -29.86 -19.24
CA MET A 151 -32.85 -30.62 -18.30
C MET A 151 -33.68 -31.73 -18.97
N VAL A 152 -33.56 -31.98 -20.28
CA VAL A 152 -34.52 -32.85 -21.01
C VAL A 152 -33.90 -34.09 -21.67
N SER A 153 -32.57 -34.29 -21.65
CA SER A 153 -31.93 -35.40 -22.40
C SER A 153 -31.09 -36.36 -21.57
N THR A 154 -31.49 -36.67 -20.33
CA THR A 154 -30.99 -37.86 -19.62
C THR A 154 -32.12 -38.53 -18.86
N THR A 155 -33.06 -39.09 -19.64
CA THR A 155 -33.95 -40.17 -19.22
C THR A 155 -33.64 -41.38 -20.10
N ALA A 156 -33.18 -42.46 -19.48
CA ALA A 156 -32.97 -43.84 -19.94
C ALA A 156 -31.68 -44.33 -19.26
N SER A 157 -31.65 -45.31 -18.35
CA SER A 157 -32.52 -46.45 -18.10
C SER A 157 -32.40 -46.83 -16.62
N ALA A 158 -33.52 -47.25 -16.05
CA ALA A 158 -33.61 -47.93 -14.75
C ALA A 158 -33.07 -49.37 -14.83
N GLN A 159 -33.02 -50.02 -13.65
CA GLN A 159 -32.78 -51.44 -13.32
C GLN A 159 -31.31 -51.76 -12.94
N ASP A 160 -30.95 -52.36 -11.79
CA ASP A 160 -31.71 -53.19 -10.85
C ASP A 160 -30.94 -53.47 -9.52
N VAL A 161 -31.70 -53.68 -8.43
CA VAL A 161 -31.48 -54.63 -7.30
C VAL A 161 -30.43 -54.32 -6.19
N ILE A 162 -30.96 -54.18 -4.95
CA ILE A 162 -30.30 -54.28 -3.62
C ILE A 162 -30.27 -55.77 -3.17
N PRO A 163 -29.78 -56.22 -1.98
CA PRO A 163 -28.57 -55.98 -1.13
C PRO A 163 -27.77 -57.29 -0.87
N THR A 164 -26.56 -57.24 -0.28
CA THR A 164 -26.27 -58.07 0.92
C THR A 164 -24.98 -57.68 1.68
N ARG A 165 -25.13 -57.63 3.02
CA ARG A 165 -24.23 -58.14 4.09
C ARG A 165 -22.83 -57.51 4.32
N MET A 166 -22.72 -56.86 5.49
CA MET A 166 -21.51 -56.72 6.31
C MET A 166 -20.97 -58.11 6.72
N PRO A 167 -19.69 -58.30 7.11
CA PRO A 167 -19.30 -57.93 8.49
C PRO A 167 -17.82 -57.51 8.69
N ASP A 168 -17.59 -56.91 9.87
CA ASP A 168 -16.34 -56.87 10.65
C ASP A 168 -15.16 -56.04 10.08
N GLY A 169 -14.50 -55.15 10.80
CA GLY A 169 -14.41 -54.91 12.24
C GLY A 169 -13.05 -54.23 12.50
N VAL A 170 -12.94 -53.57 13.65
CA VAL A 170 -11.74 -52.97 14.26
C VAL A 170 -11.44 -51.51 13.87
N GLY A 171 -11.92 -50.59 14.73
CA GLY A 171 -11.34 -49.25 14.94
C GLY A 171 -9.88 -49.36 15.40
N ILE A 172 -9.10 -48.28 15.51
CA ILE A 172 -9.18 -47.32 16.61
C ILE A 172 -8.54 -46.00 16.17
N ALA A 173 -9.17 -44.90 16.55
CA ALA A 173 -8.60 -43.56 16.51
C ALA A 173 -7.60 -43.37 17.67
N THR A 174 -6.51 -42.63 17.42
CA THR A 174 -5.78 -41.90 18.47
C THR A 174 -5.12 -40.68 17.84
N GLY A 175 -5.58 -39.50 18.23
CA GLY A 175 -4.86 -38.25 17.98
C GLY A 175 -3.67 -38.11 18.94
N ASN A 176 -2.72 -37.25 18.58
CA ASN A 176 -1.90 -36.60 19.59
C ASN A 176 -1.39 -35.24 19.11
N SER A 177 -1.63 -34.27 19.98
CA SER A 177 -1.03 -32.94 20.06
C SER A 177 0.49 -33.01 20.24
N GLY A 178 1.21 -32.07 19.62
CA GLY A 178 2.66 -31.89 19.83
C GLY A 178 3.05 -30.41 19.83
N SER A 179 3.03 -29.82 21.04
CA SER A 179 3.70 -28.57 21.38
C SER A 179 5.19 -28.63 21.12
N ILE A 180 5.80 -27.55 20.60
CA ILE A 180 7.25 -27.39 20.55
C ILE A 180 7.64 -26.30 21.55
N ALA A 181 8.29 -26.73 22.63
CA ALA A 181 8.77 -25.88 23.72
C ALA A 181 10.11 -25.22 23.35
N ILE A 182 10.27 -23.97 23.78
CA ILE A 182 11.50 -23.17 23.72
C ILE A 182 12.37 -23.58 24.91
N THR A 183 13.54 -24.17 24.67
CA THR A 183 14.53 -24.45 25.72
C THR A 183 15.56 -23.33 25.79
N PHE A 184 15.48 -22.54 26.88
CA PHE A 184 16.52 -21.62 27.31
C PHE A 184 17.67 -22.40 27.98
N LEU A 185 18.89 -22.23 27.48
CA LEU A 185 20.10 -22.78 28.10
C LEU A 185 20.55 -21.81 29.20
N THR A 186 20.47 -22.25 30.46
CA THR A 186 21.03 -21.53 31.61
C THR A 186 22.04 -22.41 32.35
N SER A 187 23.06 -21.72 32.89
CA SER A 187 23.96 -22.12 33.98
C SER A 187 25.10 -23.09 33.68
N LEU A 188 26.34 -22.59 33.85
CA LEU A 188 27.23 -23.14 34.88
C LEU A 188 28.35 -22.14 35.25
N LEU A 189 28.28 -21.58 36.46
CA LEU A 189 29.42 -21.06 37.22
C LEU A 189 30.19 -22.25 37.83
N PRO A 190 31.51 -22.13 38.08
CA PRO A 190 31.94 -21.89 39.46
C PRO A 190 33.19 -20.99 39.64
N THR A 191 33.10 -20.10 40.63
CA THR A 191 34.05 -19.81 41.74
C THR A 191 35.54 -20.15 41.62
N VAL A 192 36.44 -19.16 41.83
CA VAL A 192 37.70 -19.15 42.64
C VAL A 192 38.14 -17.66 42.75
N LEU A 193 38.09 -16.94 43.88
CA LEU A 193 38.97 -16.89 45.06
C LEU A 193 40.41 -16.37 44.80
N LEU A 194 40.59 -15.04 44.77
CA LEU A 194 41.56 -14.25 45.56
C LEU A 194 41.41 -12.75 45.28
#